data_AF-A0A3D5AW25-F1
#
_entry.id   AF-A0A3D5AW25-F1
#
_cell.length_a   1.000
_cell.length_b   1.000
_cell.length_c   1.000
_cell.angle_alpha   90.00
_cell.angle_beta   90.00
_cell.angle_gamma   90.00
#
_symmetry.space_group_name_H-M   'P 1'
#
loop_
_entity.id
_entity.type
_entity.pdbx_description
1 polymer ?
#
loop_
_entity_poly.entity_id
_entity_poly.type
_entity_poly.pdbx_seq_one_letter_code
_entity_poly.pdbx_strand_id
1 'polypeptide(L)'
;MPARKKETFTTRKKKPVVRRKPKPRAVEHHRPGGLTGLIQDLGFLRVSLVVMTVLVMVGAPKPGTAPILEGWGMWTTLLTPTLAPILFMVLMLDALMGRVMLGSAQGHERARYRRIVAVNLVTGIALLLWWLPYFMTLFSAR
;
A
#
# COMPACT_ATOMS: atom_id res chain seq x y z
N MET A 1 8.27 34.49 -84.75
CA MET A 1 9.09 34.22 -83.54
C MET A 1 8.82 35.29 -82.49
N PRO A 2 8.17 34.98 -81.35
CA PRO A 2 8.15 35.88 -80.20
C PRO A 2 9.03 35.39 -79.03
N ALA A 3 9.56 36.38 -78.29
CA ALA A 3 10.65 36.28 -77.33
C ALA A 3 10.28 35.54 -76.02
N ARG A 4 11.21 34.70 -75.54
CA ARG A 4 11.13 33.90 -74.32
C ARG A 4 11.41 34.75 -73.08
N LYS A 5 10.41 34.95 -72.23
CA LYS A 5 10.53 35.60 -70.91
C LYS A 5 11.44 34.77 -70.00
N LYS A 6 12.51 35.37 -69.46
CA LYS A 6 13.39 34.73 -68.47
C LYS A 6 12.75 34.86 -67.09
N GLU A 7 12.25 33.75 -66.55
CA GLU A 7 11.80 33.70 -65.16
C GLU A 7 13.01 33.65 -64.23
N THR A 8 13.16 34.69 -63.42
CA THR A 8 14.17 34.82 -62.38
C THR A 8 13.75 33.97 -61.19
N PHE A 9 14.42 32.82 -61.04
CA PHE A 9 14.23 31.91 -59.91
C PHE A 9 14.84 32.52 -58.65
N THR A 10 14.03 33.19 -57.83
CA THR A 10 14.48 33.71 -56.53
C THR A 10 14.60 32.57 -55.52
N THR A 11 15.84 32.16 -55.23
CA THR A 11 16.18 31.13 -54.25
C THR A 11 15.86 31.61 -52.84
N ARG A 12 14.71 31.19 -52.29
CA ARG A 12 14.32 31.49 -50.90
C ARG A 12 15.22 30.70 -49.94
N LYS A 13 16.27 31.33 -49.39
CA LYS A 13 17.12 30.76 -48.33
C LYS A 13 16.26 30.36 -47.12
N LYS A 14 16.05 29.05 -46.91
CA LYS A 14 15.44 28.50 -45.69
C LYS A 14 16.42 28.70 -44.52
N LYS A 15 16.00 29.41 -43.48
CA LYS A 15 16.78 29.56 -42.24
C LYS A 15 16.87 28.21 -41.51
N PRO A 16 18.00 27.87 -40.88
CA PRO A 16 18.15 26.62 -40.15
C PRO A 16 17.24 26.61 -38.92
N VAL A 17 16.47 25.54 -38.78
CA VAL A 17 15.63 25.28 -37.61
C VAL A 17 16.55 24.88 -36.46
N VAL A 18 16.77 25.81 -35.52
CA VAL A 18 17.56 25.55 -34.30
C VAL A 18 16.76 24.59 -33.42
N ARG A 19 17.13 23.29 -33.44
CA ARG A 19 16.60 22.28 -32.50
C ARG A 19 17.03 22.65 -31.08
N ARG A 20 16.13 23.27 -30.32
CA ARG A 20 16.32 23.48 -28.87
C ARG A 20 16.39 22.12 -28.19
N LYS A 21 17.49 21.83 -27.50
CA LYS A 21 17.63 20.61 -26.69
C LYS A 21 16.54 20.64 -25.59
N PRO A 22 15.85 19.53 -25.31
CA PRO A 22 14.87 19.48 -24.24
C PRO A 22 15.56 19.78 -22.91
N LYS A 23 15.01 20.75 -22.16
CA LYS A 23 15.46 21.15 -20.83
C LYS A 23 15.45 19.91 -19.93
N PRO A 24 16.55 19.57 -19.22
CA PRO A 24 16.54 18.43 -18.30
C PRO A 24 15.44 18.68 -17.27
N ARG A 25 14.43 17.82 -17.24
CA ARG A 25 13.39 17.85 -16.20
C ARG A 25 14.13 17.65 -14.90
N ALA A 26 14.08 18.66 -14.04
CA ALA A 26 14.49 18.52 -12.65
C ALA A 26 13.77 17.28 -12.11
N VAL A 27 14.55 16.29 -11.69
CA VAL A 27 14.03 15.09 -11.02
C VAL A 27 13.39 15.63 -9.76
N GLU A 28 12.06 15.68 -9.77
CA GLU A 28 11.27 16.16 -8.65
C GLU A 28 11.55 15.20 -7.49
N HIS A 29 12.37 15.65 -6.56
CA HIS A 29 12.74 14.91 -5.37
C HIS A 29 11.45 14.70 -4.57
N HIS A 30 10.88 13.50 -4.71
CA HIS A 30 9.70 13.08 -3.99
C HIS A 30 10.02 13.16 -2.49
N ARG A 31 9.62 14.26 -1.85
CA ARG A 31 9.79 14.44 -0.41
C ARG A 31 9.11 13.26 0.27
N PRO A 32 9.72 12.62 1.28
CA PRO A 32 9.04 11.59 2.05
C PRO A 32 7.84 12.28 2.74
N GLY A 33 6.65 12.09 2.18
CA GLY A 33 5.42 12.62 2.74
C GLY A 33 5.25 12.10 4.15
N GLY A 34 4.90 12.99 5.08
CA GLY A 34 4.55 12.64 6.45
C GLY A 34 3.35 11.69 6.53
N LEU A 35 2.79 11.51 7.74
CA LEU A 35 1.67 10.58 8.01
C LEU A 35 0.54 10.65 6.97
N THR A 36 0.22 11.85 6.48
CA THR A 36 -0.80 12.07 5.44
C THR A 36 -0.43 11.44 4.09
N GLY A 37 0.83 11.51 3.67
CA GLY A 37 1.31 10.90 2.42
C GLY A 37 1.32 9.36 2.51
N LEU A 38 1.64 8.81 3.68
CA LEU A 38 1.53 7.37 3.95
C LEU A 38 0.08 6.88 3.88
N ILE A 39 -0.88 7.64 4.42
CA ILE A 39 -2.31 7.32 4.36
C ILE A 39 -2.81 7.32 2.89
N GLN A 40 -2.36 8.29 2.10
CA GLN A 40 -2.72 8.39 0.68
C GLN A 40 -2.09 7.28 -0.17
N ASP A 41 -0.85 6.89 0.14
CA ASP A 41 -0.12 5.82 -0.57
C ASP A 41 -0.64 4.41 -0.25
N LEU A 42 -1.05 4.15 0.99
CA LEU A 42 -1.58 2.85 1.39
C LEU A 42 -3.03 2.65 0.91
N GLY A 43 -3.79 3.74 0.80
CA GLY A 43 -5.22 3.73 0.53
C GLY A 43 -6.03 3.56 1.82
N PHE A 44 -7.17 4.24 1.87
CA PHE A 44 -8.04 4.32 3.05
C PHE A 44 -8.41 2.93 3.62
N LEU A 45 -8.72 1.98 2.73
CA LEU A 45 -9.09 0.61 3.09
C LEU A 45 -8.00 -0.10 3.92
N ARG A 46 -6.73 0.08 3.56
CA ARG A 46 -5.62 -0.56 4.28
C ARG A 46 -5.37 0.09 5.63
N VAL A 47 -5.48 1.41 5.69
CA VAL A 47 -5.38 2.14 6.96
C VAL A 47 -6.48 1.67 7.91
N SER A 48 -7.72 1.54 7.44
CA SER A 48 -8.81 0.99 8.27
C SER A 48 -8.53 -0.44 8.74
N LEU A 49 -7.94 -1.29 7.89
CA LEU A 49 -7.60 -2.67 8.26
C LEU A 49 -6.53 -2.72 9.35
N VAL A 50 -5.47 -1.91 9.22
CA VAL A 50 -4.40 -1.80 10.22
C VAL A 50 -4.95 -1.26 11.53
N VAL A 51 -5.76 -0.19 11.48
CA VAL A 51 -6.40 0.38 12.67
C VAL A 51 -7.27 -0.66 13.38
N MET A 52 -8.11 -1.38 12.64
CA MET A 52 -8.96 -2.44 13.21
C MET A 52 -8.14 -3.57 13.82
N THR A 53 -7.02 -3.94 13.18
CA THR A 53 -6.08 -4.94 13.73
C THR A 53 -5.48 -4.49 15.05
N VAL A 54 -5.06 -3.23 15.14
CA VAL A 54 -4.53 -2.66 16.38
C VAL A 54 -5.61 -2.62 17.47
N LEU A 55 -6.85 -2.27 17.13
CA LEU A 55 -7.97 -2.30 18.08
C LEU A 55 -8.20 -3.71 18.63
N VAL A 56 -8.16 -4.74 17.78
CA VAL A 56 -8.30 -6.13 18.21
C VAL A 56 -7.12 -6.57 19.10
N MET A 57 -5.89 -6.17 18.80
CA MET A 57 -4.74 -6.44 19.68
C MET A 57 -4.91 -5.84 21.08
N VAL A 58 -5.36 -4.58 21.17
CA VAL A 58 -5.55 -3.89 22.45
C VAL A 58 -6.74 -4.48 23.23
N GLY A 59 -7.77 -4.96 22.53
CA GLY A 59 -8.91 -5.64 23.13
C GLY A 59 -8.63 -7.06 23.62
N ALA A 60 -7.40 -7.57 23.50
CA ALA A 60 -7.06 -8.93 23.89
C ALA A 60 -7.30 -9.16 25.40
N PRO A 61 -8.13 -10.15 25.78
CA PRO A 61 -8.35 -10.47 27.18
C PRO A 61 -7.08 -11.07 27.80
N LYS A 62 -6.93 -10.93 29.12
CA LYS A 62 -5.79 -11.53 29.84
C LYS A 62 -5.82 -13.06 29.67
N PRO A 63 -4.65 -13.70 29.47
CA PRO A 63 -4.56 -15.15 29.37
C PRO A 63 -5.18 -15.82 30.61
N GLY A 64 -5.99 -16.86 30.41
CA GLY A 64 -6.67 -17.58 31.51
C GLY A 64 -7.98 -16.95 32.03
N THR A 65 -8.51 -15.92 31.37
CA THR A 65 -9.83 -15.37 31.73
C THR A 65 -10.94 -16.35 31.36
N ALA A 66 -11.82 -16.68 32.31
CA ALA A 66 -12.99 -17.52 32.05
C ALA A 66 -13.93 -16.84 31.02
N PRO A 67 -14.51 -17.59 30.07
CA PRO A 67 -15.41 -17.03 29.08
C PRO A 67 -16.68 -16.49 29.75
N ILE A 68 -16.92 -15.18 29.60
CA ILE A 68 -18.15 -14.54 30.07
C ILE A 68 -19.18 -14.62 28.95
N LEU A 69 -20.35 -15.19 29.24
CA LEU A 69 -21.41 -15.44 28.26
C LEU A 69 -22.49 -14.35 28.26
N GLU A 70 -22.31 -13.27 29.03
CA GLU A 70 -23.31 -12.21 29.16
C GLU A 70 -22.69 -10.81 29.04
N GLY A 71 -23.49 -9.89 28.52
CA GLY A 71 -23.17 -8.47 28.42
C GLY A 71 -21.94 -8.15 27.55
N TRP A 72 -21.32 -7.00 27.83
CA TRP A 72 -20.15 -6.51 27.11
C TRP A 72 -18.91 -7.41 27.26
N GLY A 73 -18.86 -8.26 28.30
CA GLY A 73 -17.78 -9.22 28.53
C GLY A 73 -17.65 -10.22 27.37
N MET A 74 -18.77 -10.73 26.86
CA MET A 74 -18.82 -11.68 25.74
C MET A 74 -18.08 -11.17 24.50
N TRP A 75 -18.20 -9.88 24.20
CA TRP A 75 -17.58 -9.27 23.02
C TRP A 75 -16.04 -9.35 23.08
N THR A 76 -15.48 -9.15 24.26
CA THR A 76 -14.03 -9.23 24.50
C THR A 76 -13.52 -10.67 24.63
N THR A 77 -14.31 -11.57 25.22
CA THR A 77 -13.85 -12.94 25.53
C THR A 77 -14.10 -13.95 24.42
N LEU A 78 -15.06 -13.69 23.51
CA LEU A 78 -15.42 -14.61 22.42
C LEU A 78 -15.25 -14.00 21.03
N LEU A 79 -15.71 -12.77 20.81
CA LEU A 79 -15.67 -12.16 19.48
C LEU A 79 -14.28 -11.62 19.14
N THR A 80 -13.64 -10.93 20.06
CA THR A 80 -12.28 -10.41 19.84
C THR A 80 -11.25 -11.51 19.48
N PRO A 81 -11.17 -12.66 20.19
CA PRO A 81 -10.25 -13.73 19.81
C PRO A 81 -10.61 -14.42 18.48
N THR A 82 -11.86 -14.39 18.05
CA THR A 82 -12.27 -14.95 16.74
C THR A 82 -11.99 -13.98 15.58
N LEU A 83 -11.99 -12.68 15.83
CA LEU A 83 -11.59 -11.67 14.84
C LEU A 83 -10.08 -11.73 14.52
N ALA A 84 -9.24 -12.10 15.50
CA ALA A 84 -7.79 -12.16 15.29
C ALA A 84 -7.37 -13.06 14.10
N PRO A 85 -7.77 -14.34 13.99
CA PRO A 85 -7.44 -15.17 12.83
C PRO A 85 -8.08 -14.67 11.53
N ILE A 86 -9.29 -14.08 11.59
CA ILE A 86 -9.96 -13.51 10.40
C ILE A 86 -9.13 -12.34 9.85
N LEU A 87 -8.75 -11.39 10.72
CA LEU A 87 -7.93 -10.25 10.34
C LEU A 87 -6.55 -10.67 9.86
N PHE A 88 -5.95 -11.67 10.49
CA PHE A 88 -4.72 -12.28 10.00
C PHE A 88 -4.87 -12.76 8.53
N MET A 89 -5.92 -13.52 8.23
CA MET A 89 -6.17 -14.01 6.88
C MET A 89 -6.40 -12.89 5.88
N VAL A 90 -7.15 -11.85 6.26
CA VAL A 90 -7.39 -10.68 5.41
C VAL A 90 -6.08 -9.91 5.14
N LEU A 91 -5.22 -9.73 6.14
CA LEU A 91 -3.89 -9.13 5.97
C LEU A 91 -3.00 -9.94 5.02
N MET A 92 -3.02 -11.28 5.13
CA MET A 92 -2.27 -12.16 4.24
C MET A 92 -2.81 -12.09 2.81
N LEU A 93 -4.14 -12.05 2.64
CA LEU A 93 -4.77 -11.90 1.33
C LEU A 93 -4.42 -10.55 0.69
N ASP A 94 -4.45 -9.45 1.45
CA ASP A 94 -4.07 -8.14 0.94
C ASP A 94 -2.56 -8.04 0.63
N ALA A 95 -1.71 -8.69 1.44
CA ALA A 95 -0.28 -8.83 1.12
C ALA A 95 -0.06 -9.63 -0.18
N LEU A 96 -0.80 -10.72 -0.39
CA LEU A 96 -0.75 -11.50 -1.62
C LEU A 96 -1.20 -10.67 -2.82
N MET A 97 -2.30 -9.92 -2.69
CA MET A 97 -2.78 -9.05 -3.75
C MET A 97 -1.78 -7.93 -4.07
N GLY A 98 -1.18 -7.32 -3.04
CA GLY A 98 -0.07 -6.38 -3.20
C GLY A 98 1.14 -7.01 -3.91
N ARG A 99 1.44 -8.28 -3.61
CA ARG A 99 2.54 -9.04 -4.23
C ARG A 99 2.26 -9.39 -5.69
N VAL A 100 1.01 -9.66 -6.05
CA VAL A 100 0.55 -9.86 -7.43
C VAL A 100 0.69 -8.56 -8.22
N MET A 101 0.16 -7.45 -7.69
CA MET A 101 0.26 -6.12 -8.33
C MET A 101 1.72 -5.64 -8.47
N LEU A 102 2.59 -6.02 -7.53
CA LEU A 102 4.02 -5.74 -7.62
C LEU A 102 4.67 -6.39 -8.85
N GLY A 103 4.16 -7.55 -9.29
CA GLY A 103 4.68 -8.28 -10.44
C GLY A 103 4.52 -7.50 -11.76
N SER A 104 3.44 -6.72 -11.89
CA SER A 104 3.13 -5.91 -13.06
C SER A 104 3.56 -4.43 -12.92
N ALA A 105 3.88 -3.97 -11.71
CA ALA A 105 4.23 -2.56 -11.46
C ALA A 105 5.64 -2.16 -11.91
N GLN A 106 5.76 -0.96 -12.48
CA GLN A 106 7.02 -0.34 -12.90
C GLN A 106 7.28 0.99 -12.17
N GLY A 107 8.56 1.35 -12.02
CA GLY A 107 8.95 2.64 -11.45
C GLY A 107 8.44 2.87 -10.02
N HIS A 108 7.87 4.05 -9.78
CA HIS A 108 7.47 4.53 -8.45
C HIS A 108 6.36 3.68 -7.80
N GLU A 109 5.46 3.11 -8.59
CA GLU A 109 4.37 2.25 -8.08
C GLU A 109 4.89 0.95 -7.47
N ARG A 110 6.04 0.45 -7.98
CA ARG A 110 6.69 -0.76 -7.46
C ARG A 110 7.16 -0.57 -6.01
N ALA A 111 7.67 0.62 -5.68
CA ALA A 111 8.08 0.96 -4.32
C ALA A 111 6.86 1.04 -3.38
N ARG A 112 5.74 1.61 -3.85
CA ARG A 112 4.48 1.68 -3.12
C ARG A 112 3.96 0.28 -2.77
N TYR A 113 3.85 -0.62 -3.74
CA TYR A 113 3.36 -1.99 -3.50
C TYR A 113 4.30 -2.80 -2.59
N ARG A 114 5.62 -2.62 -2.68
CA ARG A 114 6.56 -3.25 -1.72
C ARG A 114 6.29 -2.82 -0.29
N ARG A 115 6.05 -1.53 -0.05
CA ARG A 115 5.73 -1.00 1.28
C ARG A 115 4.41 -1.58 1.79
N ILE A 116 3.37 -1.60 0.96
CA ILE A 116 2.09 -2.21 1.28
C ILE A 116 2.25 -3.66 1.73
N VAL A 117 2.96 -4.48 0.94
CA VAL A 117 3.20 -5.89 1.26
C VAL A 117 3.96 -6.01 2.57
N ALA A 118 5.01 -5.20 2.77
CA ALA A 118 5.79 -5.22 4.00
C ALA A 118 4.95 -4.83 5.23
N VAL A 119 4.14 -3.78 5.14
CA VAL A 119 3.26 -3.33 6.25
C VAL A 119 2.27 -4.43 6.62
N ASN A 120 1.60 -5.05 5.64
CA ASN A 120 0.65 -6.12 5.93
C ASN A 120 1.33 -7.36 6.52
N LEU A 121 2.52 -7.74 6.02
CA LEU A 121 3.28 -8.85 6.59
C LEU A 121 3.69 -8.58 8.03
N VAL A 122 4.28 -7.41 8.30
CA VAL A 122 4.72 -7.02 9.64
C VAL A 122 3.54 -6.96 10.59
N THR A 123 2.42 -6.37 10.17
CA THR A 123 1.20 -6.28 10.98
C THR A 123 0.63 -7.66 11.28
N GLY A 124 0.57 -8.55 10.27
CA GLY A 124 0.09 -9.92 10.45
C GLY A 124 0.98 -10.77 11.36
N ILE A 125 2.31 -10.64 11.24
CA ILE A 125 3.27 -11.31 12.13
C ILE A 125 3.14 -10.78 13.55
N ALA A 126 3.05 -9.46 13.73
CA ALA A 126 2.82 -8.86 15.04
C ALA A 126 1.52 -9.37 15.68
N LEU A 127 0.44 -9.51 14.88
CA LEU A 127 -0.84 -10.04 15.34
C LEU A 127 -0.71 -11.49 15.82
N LEU A 128 -0.04 -12.33 15.05
CA LEU A 128 0.24 -13.71 15.43
C LEU A 128 1.02 -13.77 16.74
N LEU A 129 2.14 -13.05 16.84
CA LEU A 129 2.99 -13.07 18.03
C LEU A 129 2.28 -12.54 19.27
N TRP A 130 1.44 -11.51 19.12
CA TRP A 130 0.66 -10.93 20.21
C TRP A 130 -0.40 -11.90 20.75
N TRP A 131 -1.07 -12.63 19.86
CA TRP A 131 -2.14 -13.56 20.24
C TRP A 131 -1.67 -14.98 20.56
N LEU A 132 -0.43 -15.33 20.19
CA LEU A 132 0.16 -16.63 20.47
C LEU A 132 0.05 -17.06 21.94
N PRO A 133 0.41 -16.24 22.96
CA PRO A 133 0.29 -16.66 24.36
C PRO A 133 -1.16 -16.97 24.75
N TYR A 134 -2.13 -16.20 24.27
CA TYR A 134 -3.55 -16.45 24.55
C TYR A 134 -3.98 -17.83 24.03
N PHE A 135 -3.69 -18.13 22.76
CA PHE A 135 -4.06 -19.42 22.18
C PHE A 135 -3.31 -20.58 22.84
N MET A 136 -2.03 -20.41 23.18
CA MET A 136 -1.27 -21.43 23.90
C MET A 136 -1.88 -21.75 25.27
N THR A 137 -2.31 -20.73 26.03
CA THR A 137 -3.00 -20.98 27.31
C THR A 137 -4.33 -21.70 27.12
N LEU A 138 -5.08 -21.37 26.06
CA LEU A 138 -6.35 -22.03 25.75
C LEU A 138 -6.17 -23.51 25.38
N PHE A 139 -5.12 -23.85 24.63
CA PHE A 139 -4.80 -25.23 24.26
C PHE A 139 -4.20 -26.02 25.43
N SER A 140 -3.38 -25.38 26.27
CA SER A 140 -2.79 -26.02 27.45
C SER A 140 -3.76 -26.18 28.63
N ALA A 141 -4.88 -25.45 28.64
CA ALA A 141 -5.92 -25.54 29.66
C ALA A 141 -6.96 -26.65 29.38
N ARG A 142 -6.75 -27.47 28.36
CA ARG A 142 -7.48 -28.73 28.11
C ARG A 142 -6.63 -29.92 28.54
#